data_AF-A0A7W1L664-F1
#
_entry.id   AF-A0A7W1L664-F1
#
_cell.length_a   1.000
_cell.length_b   1.000
_cell.length_c   1.000
_cell.angle_alpha   90.00
_cell.angle_beta   90.00
_cell.angle_gamma   90.00
#
_symmetry.space_group_name_H-M   'P 1'
#
loop_
_entity.id
_entity.type
_entity.pdbx_description
1 polymer ?
#
loop_
_entity_poly.entity_id
_entity_poly.type
_entity_poly.pdbx_seq_one_letter_code
_entity_poly.pdbx_strand_id
1 'polypeptide(L)'
;VSFRMIPAYIEYYSVKKALEGALNDARDLSPAEIRRSVERRLNVDYVDSVRASDVEVTKSGNTVTAATTWEKRLHMVGNVSIILEFEATASR
;
A
#
# COMPACT_ATOMS: atom_id res chain seq x y z
N VAL A 1 0.74 -2.14 -24.96
CA VAL A 1 1.49 -1.91 -23.69
C VAL A 1 0.56 -1.46 -22.56
N SER A 2 -0.42 -0.59 -22.83
CA SER A 2 -1.26 0.07 -21.81
C SER A 2 -2.15 -0.85 -20.95
N PHE A 3 -2.74 -1.91 -21.52
CA PHE A 3 -3.67 -2.77 -20.78
C PHE A 3 -3.05 -3.56 -19.61
N ARG A 4 -1.73 -3.83 -19.66
CA ARG A 4 -1.04 -4.59 -18.61
C ARG A 4 -0.74 -3.77 -17.35
N MET A 5 -0.75 -2.45 -17.44
CA MET A 5 -0.51 -1.56 -16.30
C MET A 5 -1.79 -1.32 -15.49
N ILE A 6 -2.97 -1.48 -16.09
CA ILE A 6 -4.26 -1.20 -15.44
C ILE A 6 -4.42 -1.98 -14.13
N PRO A 7 -4.16 -3.30 -14.06
CA PRO A 7 -4.26 -4.03 -12.79
C PRO A 7 -3.31 -3.50 -11.71
N ALA A 8 -2.11 -3.04 -12.09
CA ALA A 8 -1.14 -2.49 -11.15
C ALA A 8 -1.60 -1.15 -10.57
N TYR A 9 -2.26 -0.31 -11.37
CA TYR A 9 -2.87 0.93 -10.87
C TYR A 9 -4.09 0.69 -9.99
N ILE A 10 -4.93 -0.31 -10.30
CA ILE A 10 -6.04 -0.70 -9.43
C ILE A 10 -5.52 -1.13 -8.07
N GLU A 11 -4.47 -1.96 -8.04
CA GLU A 11 -3.82 -2.40 -6.82
C GLU A 11 -3.24 -1.23 -6.01
N TYR A 12 -2.57 -0.28 -6.66
CA TYR A 12 -2.10 0.95 -6.02
C TYR A 12 -3.24 1.70 -5.32
N TYR A 13 -4.39 1.87 -5.99
CA TYR A 13 -5.55 2.52 -5.39
C TYR A 13 -6.12 1.73 -4.20
N SER A 14 -6.17 0.40 -4.30
CA SER A 14 -6.59 -0.46 -3.19
C SER A 14 -5.66 -0.31 -1.99
N VAL A 15 -4.33 -0.33 -2.19
CA VAL A 15 -3.35 -0.11 -1.12
C VAL A 15 -3.55 1.25 -0.47
N LYS A 16 -3.66 2.31 -1.28
CA LYS A 16 -3.89 3.66 -0.75
C LYS A 16 -5.15 3.74 0.10
N LYS A 17 -6.26 3.18 -0.38
CA LYS A 17 -7.54 3.14 0.34
C LYS A 17 -7.45 2.30 1.63
N ALA A 18 -6.68 1.21 1.61
CA ALA A 18 -6.41 0.39 2.78
C ALA A 18 -5.64 1.19 3.84
N LEU A 19 -4.62 1.96 3.46
CA LEU A 19 -3.88 2.83 4.38
C LEU A 19 -4.78 3.91 4.99
N GLU A 20 -5.55 4.63 4.17
CA GLU A 20 -6.49 5.67 4.62
C GLU A 20 -7.55 5.09 5.57
N GLY A 21 -8.15 3.96 5.21
CA GLY A 21 -9.12 3.27 6.05
C GLY A 21 -8.49 2.78 7.35
N ALA A 22 -7.26 2.29 7.32
CA ALA A 22 -6.57 1.80 8.51
C ALA A 22 -6.33 2.91 9.53
N LEU A 23 -5.92 4.09 9.06
CA LEU A 23 -5.74 5.28 9.89
C LEU A 23 -7.06 5.78 10.46
N ASN A 24 -8.16 5.73 9.70
CA ASN A 24 -9.48 6.17 10.15
C ASN A 24 -10.09 5.25 11.20
N ASP A 25 -9.91 3.93 11.06
CA ASP A 25 -10.46 2.94 11.98
C ASP A 25 -9.66 2.77 13.27
N ALA A 26 -8.38 3.14 13.25
CA ALA A 26 -7.52 3.04 14.42
C ALA A 26 -8.12 3.87 15.57
N ARG A 27 -8.42 3.20 16.68
CA ARG A 27 -8.93 3.85 17.90
C ARG A 27 -7.80 4.58 18.61
N ASP A 28 -6.64 3.96 18.62
CA ASP A 28 -5.38 4.56 19.02
C ASP A 28 -4.44 4.61 17.81
N LEU A 29 -3.78 5.75 17.59
CA LEU A 29 -2.80 5.93 16.52
C LEU A 29 -1.44 5.32 16.88
N SER A 30 -1.46 4.21 17.63
CA SER A 30 -0.27 3.45 17.94
C SER A 30 0.21 2.73 16.67
N PRO A 31 1.53 2.69 16.40
CA PRO A 31 2.06 2.01 15.21
C PRO A 31 1.66 0.54 15.11
N ALA A 32 1.55 -0.15 16.25
CA ALA A 32 1.15 -1.55 16.30
C ALA A 32 -0.32 -1.77 15.90
N GLU A 33 -1.22 -0.89 16.34
CA GLU A 33 -2.64 -0.98 15.99
C GLU A 33 -2.88 -0.60 14.52
N ILE A 34 -2.20 0.44 14.03
CA ILE A 34 -2.25 0.84 12.63
C ILE A 34 -1.77 -0.31 11.74
N ARG A 35 -0.63 -0.93 12.04
CA ARG A 35 -0.13 -2.09 11.28
C ARG A 35 -1.13 -3.25 11.23
N ARG A 36 -1.76 -3.59 12.36
CA ARG A 36 -2.83 -4.61 12.41
C ARG A 36 -4.09 -4.22 11.62
N SER A 37 -4.42 -2.93 11.58
CA SER A 37 -5.55 -2.41 10.81
C SER A 37 -5.26 -2.44 9.31
N VAL A 38 -4.02 -2.10 8.91
CA VAL A 38 -3.53 -2.20 7.54
C VAL A 38 -3.50 -3.67 7.09
N GLU A 39 -2.95 -4.58 7.90
CA GLU A 39 -2.88 -6.02 7.60
C GLU A 39 -4.26 -6.61 7.27
N ARG A 40 -5.27 -6.29 8.10
CA ARG A 40 -6.64 -6.76 7.86
C ARG A 40 -7.21 -6.24 6.55
N ARG A 41 -6.86 -5.03 6.12
CA ARG A 41 -7.37 -4.42 4.90
C ARG A 41 -6.65 -4.91 3.64
N LEU A 42 -5.32 -4.99 3.69
CA LEU A 42 -4.52 -5.52 2.58
C LEU A 42 -4.91 -6.97 2.22
N ASN A 43 -5.21 -7.80 3.24
CA ASN A 43 -5.73 -9.16 3.03
C ASN A 43 -7.12 -9.20 2.38
N VAL A 44 -7.97 -8.17 2.59
CA VAL A 44 -9.32 -8.10 2.00
C VAL A 44 -9.26 -7.67 0.53
N ASP A 45 -8.30 -6.81 0.19
CA ASP A 45 -8.15 -6.27 -1.17
C ASP A 45 -7.32 -7.17 -2.11
N TYR A 46 -6.94 -8.39 -1.68
CA TYR A 46 -6.11 -9.35 -2.43
C TYR A 46 -4.79 -8.74 -2.95
N VAL A 47 -4.19 -7.88 -2.14
CA VAL A 47 -2.90 -7.26 -2.47
C VAL A 47 -1.78 -8.15 -1.95
N ASP A 48 -1.18 -8.95 -2.85
CA ASP A 48 -0.02 -9.79 -2.50
C ASP A 48 1.32 -9.02 -2.57
N SER A 49 1.35 -7.86 -3.22
CA SER A 49 2.59 -7.11 -3.47
C SER A 49 3.07 -6.26 -2.29
N VAL A 50 2.21 -6.03 -1.30
CA VAL A 50 2.51 -5.19 -0.13
C VAL A 50 2.09 -5.93 1.13
N ARG A 51 3.01 -6.09 2.08
CA ARG A 51 2.69 -6.63 3.41
C ARG A 51 2.56 -5.51 4.43
N ALA A 52 1.82 -5.78 5.50
CA ALA A 52 1.72 -4.85 6.63
C ALA A 52 3.07 -4.56 7.30
N SER A 53 4.05 -5.48 7.17
CA SER A 53 5.42 -5.30 7.62
C SER A 53 6.17 -4.20 6.87
N ASP A 54 5.79 -3.96 5.60
CA ASP A 54 6.46 -3.03 4.70
C ASP A 54 5.91 -1.60 4.88
N VAL A 55 4.84 -1.47 5.67
CA VAL A 55 4.23 -0.18 5.99
C VAL A 55 5.00 0.50 7.12
N GLU A 56 5.59 1.62 6.78
CA GLU A 56 6.21 2.54 7.70
C GLU A 56 5.14 3.45 8.31
N VAL A 57 5.09 3.50 9.64
CA VAL A 57 4.17 4.37 10.38
C VAL A 57 4.99 5.38 11.15
N THR A 58 4.89 6.64 10.75
CA THR A 58 5.58 7.75 11.39
C THR A 58 4.57 8.65 12.10
N LYS A 59 4.95 9.15 13.28
CA LYS A 59 4.14 10.09 14.06
C LYS A 59 4.93 11.39 14.21
N SER A 60 4.41 12.45 13.60
CA SER A 60 4.98 13.80 13.68
C SER A 60 3.99 14.71 14.39
N GLY A 61 4.25 14.96 15.68
CA GLY A 61 3.38 15.74 16.54
C GLY A 61 2.00 15.09 16.67
N ASN A 62 0.99 15.74 16.09
CA ASN A 62 -0.41 15.30 16.13
C ASN A 62 -0.87 14.58 14.85
N THR A 63 0.03 14.42 13.87
CA THR A 63 -0.24 13.75 12.60
C THR A 63 0.43 12.38 12.58
N VAL A 64 -0.30 11.37 12.13
CA VAL A 64 0.23 10.04 11.89
C VAL A 64 0.14 9.70 10.41
N THR A 65 1.29 9.31 9.87
CA THR A 65 1.47 9.01 8.45
C THR A 65 1.81 7.54 8.30
N ALA A 66 1.05 6.84 7.47
CA ALA A 66 1.35 5.49 7.03
C ALA A 66 1.80 5.55 5.57
N ALA A 67 2.99 5.03 5.28
CA ALA A 67 3.59 5.02 3.96
C ALA A 67 4.09 3.62 3.60
N THR A 68 4.02 3.27 2.32
CA THR A 68 4.58 2.02 1.80
C THR A 68 5.09 2.24 0.39
N THR A 69 6.20 1.60 0.07
CA THR A 69 6.78 1.58 -1.27
C THR A 69 6.94 0.15 -1.73
N TRP A 70 6.70 -0.10 -3.02
CA TRP A 70 6.90 -1.43 -3.59
C TRP A 70 7.11 -1.35 -5.10
N GLU A 71 7.69 -2.42 -5.64
CA GLU A 71 7.92 -2.56 -7.07
C GLU A 71 7.05 -3.68 -7.64
N LYS A 72 6.51 -3.46 -8.83
CA LYS A 72 5.83 -4.50 -9.60
C LYS A 72 6.53 -4.69 -10.94
N ARG A 73 7.13 -5.87 -11.11
CA ARG A 73 7.73 -6.29 -12.37
C ARG A 73 6.68 -6.96 -13.25
N LEU A 74 6.41 -6.36 -14.41
CA LEU A 74 5.51 -6.90 -15.41
C LEU A 74 6.31 -7.43 -16.61
N HIS A 75 6.19 -8.72 -16.89
CA HIS A 75 6.79 -9.30 -18.07
C HIS A 75 6.05 -8.84 -19.33
N MET A 76 6.78 -8.41 -20.35
CA MET A 76 6.23 -7.89 -21.60
C MET A 76 6.26 -8.97 -22.68
N VAL A 77 7.34 -9.05 -23.43
CA VAL A 77 7.51 -9.98 -24.55
C VAL A 77 8.98 -10.40 -24.62
N GLY A 78 9.23 -11.68 -24.90
CA GLY A 78 10.60 -12.21 -25.00
C GLY A 78 11.38 -12.05 -23.70
N ASN A 79 12.44 -11.23 -23.72
CA ASN A 79 13.27 -10.90 -22.57
C ASN A 79 13.00 -9.49 -21.99
N VAL A 80 11.94 -8.82 -22.45
CA VAL A 80 11.60 -7.45 -22.04
C VAL A 80 10.64 -7.46 -20.84
N SER A 81 10.93 -6.64 -19.84
CA SER A 81 10.06 -6.41 -18.67
C SER A 81 9.97 -4.92 -18.37
N ILE A 82 8.85 -4.51 -17.77
CA ILE A 82 8.66 -3.17 -17.20
C ILE A 82 8.68 -3.31 -15.69
N ILE A 83 9.31 -2.35 -15.01
CA ILE A 83 9.23 -2.20 -13.56
C ILE A 83 8.36 -0.97 -13.30
N LEU A 84 7.37 -1.12 -12.43
CA LEU A 84 6.56 -0.04 -11.91
C LEU A 84 6.92 0.14 -10.44
N GLU A 85 7.33 1.34 -10.08
CA GLU A 85 7.62 1.71 -8.70
C GLU A 85 6.42 2.49 -8.17
N PHE A 86 5.89 2.05 -7.04
CA PHE A 86 4.73 2.66 -6.40
C PHE A 86 5.11 3.17 -5.01
N GLU A 87 4.58 4.33 -4.69
CA GLU A 87 4.63 4.92 -3.36
C GLU A 87 3.22 5.33 -2.96
N ALA A 88 2.69 4.71 -1.90
CA ALA A 88 1.39 5.05 -1.36
C ALA A 88 1.54 5.57 0.07
N THR A 89 0.93 6.73 0.32
CA THR A 89 1.01 7.43 1.60
C THR A 89 -0.37 7.93 2.01
N ALA A 90 -0.70 7.79 3.29
CA ALA A 90 -1.91 8.32 3.90
C ALA A 90 -1.54 9.00 5.24
N SER A 91 -2.25 10.06 5.59
CA SER A 91 -2.03 10.80 6.84
C SER A 91 -3.34 11.14 7.52
N ARG A 92 -3.34 11.11 8.86
CA ARG A 92 -4.45 11.51 9.73
C ARG A 92 -3.98 12.46 10.82
#